data_AF-A0A840YKL9-F1
#
_entry.id   AF-A0A840YKL9-F1
#
_cell.length_a   1.000
_cell.length_b   1.000
_cell.length_c   1.000
_cell.angle_alpha   90.00
_cell.angle_beta   90.00
_cell.angle_gamma   90.00
#
_symmetry.space_group_name_H-M   'P 1'
#
loop_
_entity.id
_entity.type
_entity.pdbx_description
1 polymer ?
#
loop_
_entity_poly.entity_id
_entity_poly.type
_entity_poly.pdbx_seq_one_letter_code
_entity_poly.pdbx_strand_id
1 'polypeptide(L)' 'MVVSALMGLGAMQAAYAHAIASGYRFYSYGDASLLLPAPAL' A
#
# COMPACT_ATOMS: atom_id res chain seq x y z
N MET A 1 1.96 -9.57 -2.54
CA MET A 1 1.79 -10.71 -1.62
C MET A 1 2.35 -10.42 -0.23
N VAL A 2 3.64 -10.11 -0.04
CA VAL A 2 4.21 -9.84 1.31
C VAL A 2 3.54 -8.65 2.01
N VAL A 3 3.49 -7.49 1.36
CA VAL A 3 2.84 -6.29 1.95
C VAL A 3 1.36 -6.50 2.25
N SER A 4 0.68 -7.32 1.44
CA SER A 4 -0.73 -7.69 1.66
C SER A 4 -0.91 -8.67 2.81
N ALA A 5 0.08 -9.53 3.08
CA ALA A 5 0.06 -10.40 4.26
C ALA A 5 0.27 -9.58 5.55
N LEU A 6 1.05 -8.50 5.49
CA LEU A 6 1.28 -7.60 6.61
C LEU A 6 0.07 -6.67 6.89
N MET A 7 -0.50 -6.08 5.84
CA MET A 7 -1.52 -5.01 5.97
C MET A 7 -2.95 -5.47 5.68
N GLY A 8 -3.14 -6.71 5.23
CA GLY A 8 -4.40 -7.20 4.70
C GLY A 8 -4.57 -6.91 3.21
N LEU A 9 -5.23 -7.85 2.52
CA LEU A 9 -5.42 -7.78 1.07
C LEU A 9 -6.29 -6.59 0.65
N GLY A 10 -7.44 -6.38 1.32
CA GLY A 10 -8.38 -5.32 0.97
C GLY A 10 -7.77 -3.92 1.17
N ALA A 11 -7.05 -3.70 2.26
CA ALA A 11 -6.36 -2.43 2.52
C ALA A 11 -5.32 -2.12 1.45
N MET A 12 -4.47 -3.10 1.10
CA MET A 12 -3.49 -2.90 0.03
C MET A 12 -4.16 -2.69 -1.33
N GLN A 13 -5.23 -3.41 -1.67
CA GLN A 13 -5.96 -3.20 -2.93
C GLN A 13 -6.51 -1.77 -3.03
N ALA A 14 -7.12 -1.26 -1.97
CA ALA A 14 -7.61 0.12 -1.93
C ALA A 14 -6.47 1.14 -2.05
N ALA A 15 -5.36 0.93 -1.36
CA ALA A 15 -4.18 1.79 -1.43
C ALA A 15 -3.57 1.83 -2.84
N TYR A 16 -3.40 0.68 -3.50
CA TYR A 16 -2.91 0.60 -4.88
C TYR A 16 -3.87 1.26 -5.87
N ALA A 17 -5.19 1.07 -5.70
CA ALA A 17 -6.19 1.73 -6.55
C ALA A 17 -6.09 3.26 -6.47
N HIS A 18 -5.94 3.80 -5.25
CA HIS A 18 -5.71 5.23 -5.04
C HIS A 18 -4.40 5.71 -5.66
N ALA A 19 -3.31 4.97 -5.46
CA ALA A 19 -2.00 5.32 -6.00
C ALA A 19 -2.00 5.36 -7.54
N ILE A 20 -2.68 4.41 -8.20
CA ILE A 20 -2.87 4.41 -9.66
C ILE A 20 -3.67 5.62 -10.11
N ALA A 21 -4.83 5.87 -9.48
CA ALA A 21 -5.70 7.00 -9.83
C ALA A 21 -4.99 8.36 -9.64
N SER A 22 -4.05 8.44 -8.69
CA SER A 22 -3.29 9.64 -8.37
C SER A 22 -1.97 9.76 -9.13
N GLY A 23 -1.65 8.82 -10.02
CA GLY A 23 -0.46 8.88 -10.88
C GLY A 23 0.88 8.62 -10.16
N TYR A 24 0.88 7.82 -9.08
CA TYR A 24 2.11 7.41 -8.41
C TYR A 24 2.99 6.57 -9.34
N ARG A 25 4.31 6.67 -9.15
CA ARG A 25 5.30 5.90 -9.90
C ARG A 25 5.50 4.55 -9.21
N PHE A 26 5.54 3.48 -9.98
CA PHE A 26 5.71 2.11 -9.48
C PHE A 26 7.08 1.53 -9.83
N TYR A 27 7.38 0.35 -9.27
CA TYR A 27 8.63 -0.39 -9.46
C TYR A 27 9.86 0.28 -8.83
N SER A 28 11.05 -0.07 -9.30
CA SER A 28 12.33 0.11 -8.61
C SER A 28 12.71 1.57 -8.33
N TYR A 29 12.23 2.53 -9.14
CA TYR A 29 12.48 3.96 -8.97
C TYR A 29 11.18 4.75 -8.76
N GLY A 30 10.16 4.05 -8.28
CA GLY A 30 8.85 4.59 -7.98
C GLY A 30 8.80 5.35 -6.65
N ASP A 31 7.59 5.63 -6.23
CA ASP A 31 7.30 6.23 -4.94
C ASP A 31 7.22 5.15 -3.86
N ALA A 32 7.24 5.57 -2.59
CA ALA A 32 7.25 4.66 -1.44
C ALA A 32 5.92 4.68 -0.68
N SER A 33 5.69 3.63 0.11
CA SER A 33 4.58 3.57 1.08
C SER A 33 5.14 3.44 2.50
N LEU A 34 4.50 4.13 3.45
CA LEU A 34 4.76 3.96 4.87
C LEU A 34 3.61 3.17 5.48
N LEU A 35 3.93 1.99 6.02
CA LEU A 35 2.96 1.09 6.62
C LEU A 35 3.05 1.20 8.14
N LEU A 36 1.95 1.57 8.78
CA LEU A 36 1.86 1.73 10.23
C LEU A 36 1.00 0.61 10.82
N PRO A 37 1.35 0.08 12.00
CA PRO A 37 0.51 -0.90 12.68
C PRO A 37 -0.85 -0.28 13.02
N ALA A 38 -1.88 -1.12 13.03
CA ALA A 38 -3.17 -0.70 13.56
C ALA A 38 -3.00 -0.29 15.03
N PRO A 39 -3.74 0.73 15.50
CA PRO A 39 -3.71 1.10 16.91
C PRO A 39 -4.08 -0.11 17.78
N ALA A 40 -3.29 -0.31 18.84
CA ALA A 40 -3.64 -1.30 19.86
C ALA A 40 -4.90 -0.83 20.59
N LEU A 41 -5.92 -1.70 20.64
CA LEU A 41 -7.12 -1.50 21.45
C LEU A 41 -6.81 -1.67 22.94
#